data_AF-A0A4R3HWC9-F1
#
_entry.id   AF-A0A4R3HWC9-F1
#
_cell.length_a   1.000
_cell.length_b   1.000
_cell.length_c   1.000
_cell.angle_alpha   90.00
_cell.angle_beta   90.00
_cell.angle_gamma   90.00
#
_symmetry.space_group_name_H-M   'P 1'
#
loop_
_entity.id
_entity.type
_entity.pdbx_description
1 polymer ?
#
loop_
_entity_poly.entity_id
_entity_poly.type
_entity_poly.pdbx_seq_one_letter_code
_entity_poly.pdbx_strand_id
1 'polypeptide(L)'
;MNEAIDRLRAMARDALQEYNVQCMKHGGEPEFPQWAKDTLDVCRIAKTQAVELERREATIRTATGALIFSEKELAAARAEASRLKNLINTPHTDDFVEAVKLEAAHQQERWGSAGDAGKSPQDWFWLIGYLAGKSLAAFIRGDQGKGLHHIISSAAALLNWHRHATGEATAMRPGIEAPEEVTQ
;
A
#
# COMPACT_ATOMS: atom_id res chain seq x y z
N MET A 1 3.48 5.42 -43.40
CA MET A 1 4.54 6.40 -43.75
C MET A 1 5.68 5.76 -44.53
N ASN A 2 6.21 4.60 -44.11
CA ASN A 2 7.26 3.89 -44.86
C ASN A 2 6.87 3.59 -46.32
N GLU A 3 5.64 3.13 -46.56
CA GLU A 3 5.15 2.86 -47.92
C GLU A 3 5.14 4.10 -48.84
N ALA A 4 4.85 5.30 -48.29
CA ALA A 4 4.87 6.53 -49.07
C ALA A 4 6.30 6.98 -49.42
N ILE A 5 7.26 6.80 -48.49
CA ILE A 5 8.68 7.07 -48.72
C ILE A 5 9.25 6.10 -49.77
N ASP A 6 8.85 4.82 -49.72
CA ASP A 6 9.31 3.82 -50.68
C ASP A 6 8.72 4.06 -52.08
N ARG A 7 7.46 4.51 -52.18
CA ARG A 7 6.85 4.97 -53.43
C ARG A 7 7.58 6.19 -54.01
N LEU A 8 7.91 7.19 -53.20
CA LEU A 8 8.67 8.37 -53.63
C LEU A 8 10.07 7.99 -54.14
N ARG A 9 10.76 7.05 -53.47
CA ARG A 9 12.05 6.52 -53.95
C ARG A 9 11.92 5.75 -55.26
N ALA A 10 10.84 5.01 -55.47
CA ALA A 10 10.58 4.33 -56.74
C ALA A 10 10.39 5.34 -57.87
N MET A 11 9.51 6.34 -57.66
CA MET A 11 9.28 7.42 -58.63
C MET A 11 10.56 8.20 -58.97
N ALA A 12 11.38 8.52 -57.96
CA ALA A 12 12.64 9.22 -58.18
C ALA A 12 13.64 8.38 -59.00
N ARG A 13 13.67 7.05 -58.80
CA ARG A 13 14.49 6.13 -59.60
C ARG A 13 14.01 6.06 -61.05
N ASP A 14 12.71 5.94 -61.25
CA ASP A 14 12.11 5.86 -62.59
C ASP A 14 12.37 7.16 -63.38
N ALA A 15 12.19 8.32 -62.74
CA ALA A 15 12.48 9.62 -63.33
C ALA A 15 13.97 9.81 -63.64
N LEU A 16 14.88 9.32 -62.78
CA LEU A 16 16.32 9.35 -63.02
C LEU A 16 16.69 8.48 -64.23
N GLN A 17 16.06 7.31 -64.36
CA GLN A 17 16.29 6.40 -65.47
C GLN A 17 15.80 7.00 -66.79
N GLU A 18 14.63 7.66 -66.80
CA GLU A 18 14.14 8.37 -67.96
C GLU A 18 15.05 9.55 -68.35
N TYR A 19 15.49 10.36 -67.37
CA TYR A 19 16.44 11.45 -67.58
C TYR A 19 17.74 10.96 -68.23
N ASN A 20 18.34 9.88 -67.70
CA ASN A 20 19.57 9.32 -68.24
C ASN A 20 19.40 8.83 -69.69
N VAL A 21 18.29 8.17 -70.00
CA VAL A 21 17.97 7.72 -71.38
C VAL A 21 17.83 8.92 -72.31
N GLN A 22 17.20 10.01 -71.87
CA GLN A 22 17.05 11.22 -72.68
C GLN A 22 18.39 11.94 -72.89
N CYS A 23 19.23 12.10 -71.87
CA CYS A 23 20.57 12.71 -72.01
C CYS A 23 21.45 11.95 -73.00
N MET A 24 21.49 10.62 -72.90
CA MET A 24 22.28 9.76 -73.80
C MET A 24 21.80 9.84 -75.25
N LYS A 25 20.47 9.96 -75.50
CA LYS A 25 19.92 10.13 -76.85
C LYS A 25 20.35 11.44 -77.52
N HIS A 26 20.69 12.46 -76.74
CA HIS A 26 21.13 13.77 -77.24
C HIS A 26 22.66 13.94 -77.22
N GLY A 27 23.42 12.87 -76.96
CA GLY A 27 24.88 12.89 -76.94
C GLY A 27 25.50 13.60 -75.73
N GLY A 28 24.72 13.87 -74.69
CA GLY A 28 25.20 14.46 -73.43
C GLY A 28 25.63 13.40 -72.42
N GLU A 29 26.60 13.74 -71.57
CA GLU A 29 27.01 12.90 -70.44
C GLU A 29 26.04 13.12 -69.27
N PRO A 30 25.41 12.06 -68.72
CA PRO A 30 24.40 12.23 -67.68
C PRO A 30 25.06 12.60 -66.34
N GLU A 31 24.87 13.83 -65.89
CA GLU A 31 25.17 14.25 -64.52
C GLU A 31 24.00 13.96 -63.58
N PHE A 32 24.31 13.62 -62.32
CA PHE A 32 23.28 13.36 -61.32
C PHE A 32 22.53 14.65 -60.95
N PRO A 33 21.24 14.78 -61.30
CA PRO A 33 20.53 16.05 -61.19
C PRO A 33 20.34 16.51 -59.75
N GLN A 34 20.34 17.84 -59.52
CA GLN A 34 20.16 18.40 -58.17
C GLN A 34 18.81 18.01 -57.56
N TRP A 35 17.73 18.00 -58.34
CA TRP A 35 16.41 17.58 -57.87
C TRP A 35 16.39 16.14 -57.34
N ALA A 36 17.22 15.26 -57.91
CA ALA A 36 17.33 13.87 -57.46
C ALA A 36 18.06 13.78 -56.12
N LYS A 37 19.08 14.64 -55.89
CA LYS A 37 19.78 14.75 -54.60
C LYS A 37 18.82 15.25 -53.52
N ASP A 38 18.11 16.33 -53.80
CA ASP A 38 17.15 16.95 -52.88
C ASP A 38 16.03 15.96 -52.51
N THR A 39 15.54 15.19 -53.49
CA THR A 39 14.50 14.16 -53.26
C THR A 39 15.00 13.04 -52.36
N LEU A 40 16.22 12.54 -52.58
CA LEU A 40 16.82 11.51 -51.72
C LEU A 40 17.07 12.02 -50.30
N ASP A 41 17.47 13.29 -50.16
CA ASP A 41 17.69 13.95 -48.88
C ASP A 41 16.39 14.11 -48.08
N VAL A 42 15.31 14.54 -48.74
CA VAL A 42 13.97 14.57 -48.14
C VAL A 42 13.53 13.16 -47.71
N CYS A 43 13.74 12.14 -48.55
CA CYS A 43 13.41 10.76 -48.20
C CYS A 43 14.21 10.24 -47.00
N ARG A 44 15.47 10.67 -46.87
CA ARG A 44 16.35 10.33 -45.75
C ARG A 44 15.88 11.00 -44.45
N ILE A 45 15.59 12.31 -44.49
CA ILE A 45 15.06 13.06 -43.34
C ILE A 45 13.72 12.48 -42.89
N ALA A 46 12.79 12.25 -43.83
CA ALA A 46 11.49 11.69 -43.53
C ALA A 46 11.58 10.30 -42.90
N LYS A 47 12.54 9.46 -43.35
CA LYS A 47 12.77 8.14 -42.75
C LYS A 47 13.31 8.25 -41.31
N THR A 48 14.23 9.18 -41.06
CA THR A 48 14.73 9.43 -39.70
C THR A 48 13.61 9.91 -38.77
N GLN A 49 12.79 10.86 -39.24
CA GLN A 49 11.64 11.37 -38.50
C GLN A 49 10.61 10.26 -38.22
N ALA A 50 10.37 9.35 -39.17
CA ALA A 50 9.48 8.21 -38.98
C ALA A 50 9.93 7.32 -37.82
N VAL A 51 11.22 6.97 -37.77
CA VAL A 51 11.78 6.16 -36.67
C VAL A 51 11.69 6.90 -35.34
N GLU A 52 11.92 8.22 -35.32
CA GLU A 52 11.79 9.03 -34.11
C GLU A 52 10.34 9.10 -33.61
N LEU A 53 9.37 9.23 -34.52
CA LEU A 53 7.95 9.21 -34.18
C LEU A 53 7.52 7.86 -33.60
N GLU A 54 7.95 6.75 -34.19
CA GLU A 54 7.69 5.41 -33.66
C GLU A 54 8.26 5.23 -32.25
N ARG A 55 9.48 5.75 -31.99
CA ARG A 55 10.08 5.74 -30.65
C ARG A 55 9.28 6.58 -29.67
N ARG A 56 8.87 7.79 -30.05
CA ARG A 56 8.05 8.66 -29.21
C ARG A 56 6.71 8.04 -28.89
N GLU A 57 6.07 7.40 -29.86
CA GLU A 57 4.80 6.69 -29.65
C GLU A 57 4.97 5.53 -28.66
N ALA A 58 6.04 4.75 -28.77
CA ALA A 58 6.35 3.68 -27.81
C ALA A 58 6.59 4.22 -26.39
N THR A 59 7.29 5.35 -26.27
CA THR A 59 7.50 6.03 -24.98
C THR A 59 6.18 6.53 -24.39
N ILE A 60 5.34 7.20 -25.19
CA ILE A 60 4.03 7.70 -24.76
C ILE A 60 3.17 6.53 -24.29
N ARG A 61 3.10 5.44 -25.06
CA ARG A 61 2.33 4.25 -24.70
C ARG A 61 2.74 3.67 -23.35
N THR A 62 4.06 3.57 -23.12
CA THR A 62 4.60 3.09 -21.84
C THR A 62 4.25 4.04 -20.70
N ALA A 63 4.45 5.35 -20.89
CA ALA A 63 4.14 6.36 -19.90
C ALA A 63 2.64 6.41 -19.54
N THR A 64 1.77 6.28 -20.54
CA THR A 64 0.32 6.19 -20.33
C THR A 64 -0.05 4.95 -19.52
N GLY A 65 0.56 3.80 -19.80
CA GLY A 65 0.35 2.59 -19.00
C GLY A 65 0.75 2.77 -17.53
N ALA A 66 1.92 3.39 -17.28
CA ALA A 66 2.38 3.69 -15.93
C ALA A 66 1.47 4.69 -15.20
N LEU A 67 0.98 5.71 -15.90
CA LEU A 67 0.04 6.68 -15.33
C LEU A 67 -1.27 6.02 -14.92
N ILE A 68 -1.87 5.20 -15.78
CA ILE A 68 -3.10 4.46 -15.49
C ILE A 68 -2.92 3.54 -14.28
N PHE A 69 -1.77 2.88 -14.18
CA PHE A 69 -1.45 2.04 -13.02
C PHE A 69 -1.36 2.86 -11.73
N SER A 70 -0.61 3.96 -11.75
CA SER A 70 -0.46 4.86 -10.62
C SER A 70 -1.79 5.49 -10.18
N GLU A 71 -2.66 5.85 -11.12
CA GLU A 71 -4.00 6.35 -10.84
C GLU A 71 -4.86 5.32 -10.10
N LYS A 72 -4.76 4.04 -10.47
CA LYS A 72 -5.45 2.95 -9.77
C LYS A 72 -4.93 2.76 -8.35
N GLU A 73 -3.62 2.76 -8.16
CA GLU A 73 -3.01 2.67 -6.82
C GLU A 73 -3.41 3.86 -5.94
N LEU A 74 -3.39 5.06 -6.50
CA LEU A 74 -3.81 6.27 -5.81
C LEU A 74 -5.30 6.22 -5.42
N ALA A 75 -6.16 5.71 -6.30
CA ALA A 75 -7.57 5.51 -6.00
C ALA A 75 -7.78 4.49 -4.86
N ALA A 76 -7.07 3.36 -4.88
CA ALA A 76 -7.13 2.35 -3.83
C ALA A 76 -6.63 2.90 -2.49
N ALA A 77 -5.50 3.62 -2.49
CA ALA A 77 -4.95 4.25 -1.31
C ALA A 77 -5.89 5.32 -0.73
N ARG A 78 -6.54 6.12 -1.59
CA ARG A 78 -7.56 7.11 -1.17
C ARG A 78 -8.80 6.44 -0.58
N ALA A 79 -9.27 5.34 -1.17
CA ALA A 79 -10.39 4.59 -0.66
C ALA A 79 -10.09 4.01 0.74
N GLU A 80 -8.91 3.42 0.91
CA GLU A 80 -8.48 2.88 2.20
C GLU A 80 -8.26 3.99 3.24
N ALA A 81 -7.64 5.10 2.86
CA ALA A 81 -7.50 6.26 3.72
C ALA A 81 -8.87 6.81 4.14
N SER A 82 -9.85 6.86 3.23
CA SER A 82 -11.22 7.24 3.55
C SER A 82 -11.89 6.23 4.49
N ARG A 83 -11.68 4.94 4.29
CA ARG A 83 -12.22 3.87 5.16
C ARG A 83 -11.67 3.99 6.58
N LEU A 84 -10.35 4.11 6.72
CA LEU A 84 -9.67 4.28 8.01
C LEU A 84 -10.10 5.60 8.68
N LYS A 85 -10.20 6.68 7.90
CA LYS A 85 -10.71 7.96 8.40
C LYS A 85 -12.14 7.83 8.91
N ASN A 86 -13.01 7.10 8.22
CA ASN A 86 -14.37 6.85 8.69
C ASN A 86 -14.39 5.95 9.93
N LEU A 87 -13.52 4.93 10.01
CA LEU A 87 -13.40 4.07 11.19
C LEU A 87 -12.98 4.86 12.44
N ILE A 88 -12.04 5.80 12.29
CA ILE A 88 -11.50 6.62 13.38
C ILE A 88 -12.43 7.78 13.74
N ASN A 89 -13.11 8.38 12.76
CA ASN A 89 -14.00 9.54 12.97
C ASN A 89 -15.48 9.16 13.12
N THR A 90 -15.80 7.86 13.12
CA THR A 90 -17.03 7.39 13.76
C THR A 90 -16.87 7.72 15.24
N PRO A 91 -17.77 8.49 15.87
CA PRO A 91 -17.70 8.77 17.29
C PRO A 91 -17.76 7.44 18.06
N HIS A 92 -16.60 6.89 18.41
CA HIS A 92 -16.48 5.85 19.43
C HIS A 92 -16.49 6.57 20.77
N THR A 93 -17.66 7.07 21.14
CA THR A 93 -17.92 7.47 22.53
C THR A 93 -17.91 6.27 23.49
N ASP A 94 -17.70 5.06 22.94
CA ASP A 94 -18.10 3.77 23.50
C ASP A 94 -17.10 2.62 23.27
N ASP A 95 -15.79 2.85 22.99
CA ASP A 95 -14.84 1.72 22.86
C ASP A 95 -14.35 1.17 24.22
N PHE A 96 -15.36 0.88 25.06
CA PHE A 96 -15.22 0.24 26.35
C PHE A 96 -14.43 -1.07 26.23
N VAL A 97 -14.60 -1.82 25.13
CA VAL A 97 -13.97 -3.12 24.94
C VAL A 97 -12.47 -2.98 24.67
N GLU A 98 -12.03 -2.08 23.78
CA GLU A 98 -10.59 -1.85 23.57
C GLU A 98 -9.93 -1.22 24.81
N ALA A 99 -10.63 -0.30 25.49
CA ALA A 99 -10.12 0.27 26.74
C ALA A 99 -9.93 -0.80 27.83
N VAL A 100 -10.83 -1.77 27.94
CA VAL A 100 -10.71 -2.91 28.85
C VAL A 100 -9.53 -3.81 28.49
N LYS A 101 -9.28 -4.07 27.20
CA LYS A 101 -8.13 -4.88 26.76
C LYS A 101 -6.80 -4.20 27.08
N LEU A 102 -6.68 -2.90 26.79
CA LEU A 102 -5.48 -2.11 27.07
C LEU A 102 -5.23 -1.97 28.57
N GLU A 103 -6.27 -1.66 29.35
CA GLU A 103 -6.18 -1.57 30.80
C GLU A 103 -5.84 -2.94 31.42
N ALA A 104 -6.42 -4.04 30.93
CA ALA A 104 -6.06 -5.39 31.40
C ALA A 104 -4.59 -5.72 31.15
N ALA A 105 -4.05 -5.34 29.98
CA ALA A 105 -2.63 -5.49 29.67
C ALA A 105 -1.75 -4.62 30.58
N HIS A 106 -2.13 -3.36 30.81
CA HIS A 106 -1.41 -2.45 31.71
C HIS A 106 -1.42 -2.96 33.17
N GLN A 107 -2.52 -3.52 33.66
CA GLN A 107 -2.60 -4.14 34.98
C GLN A 107 -1.65 -5.35 35.10
N GLN A 108 -1.57 -6.19 34.06
CA GLN A 108 -0.62 -7.31 33.99
C GLN A 108 0.84 -6.83 33.95
N GLU A 109 1.16 -5.81 33.16
CA GLU A 109 2.51 -5.24 33.09
C GLU A 109 2.92 -4.65 34.46
N ARG A 110 2.02 -3.91 35.09
CA ARG A 110 2.27 -3.18 36.32
C ARG A 110 2.38 -4.07 37.56
N TRP A 111 1.61 -5.15 37.63
CA TRP A 111 1.54 -6.04 38.81
C TRP A 111 2.14 -7.43 38.57
N GLY A 112 2.47 -7.76 37.32
CA GLY A 112 3.16 -8.98 36.91
C GLY A 112 2.31 -10.25 36.99
N SER A 113 2.61 -11.23 36.12
CA SER A 113 2.02 -12.57 36.18
C SER A 113 2.35 -13.33 37.47
N ALA A 114 3.48 -13.00 38.11
CA ALA A 114 3.85 -13.53 39.42
C ALA A 114 2.94 -13.05 40.56
N GLY A 115 2.35 -11.84 40.44
CA GLY A 115 1.38 -11.31 41.40
C GLY A 115 -0.01 -11.92 41.28
N ASP A 116 -0.35 -12.44 40.10
CA ASP A 116 -1.67 -13.01 39.80
C ASP A 116 -1.70 -14.54 39.87
N ALA A 117 -0.55 -15.22 39.74
CA ALA A 117 -0.45 -16.68 39.81
C ALA A 117 -0.87 -17.28 41.16
N GLY A 118 -0.83 -16.50 42.25
CA GLY A 118 -1.22 -16.93 43.59
C GLY A 118 -2.57 -16.42 44.08
N LYS A 119 -3.33 -15.67 43.26
CA LYS A 119 -4.61 -15.10 43.69
C LYS A 119 -5.68 -16.18 43.79
N SER A 120 -6.28 -16.30 44.96
CA SER A 120 -7.49 -17.08 45.15
C SER A 120 -8.71 -16.38 44.51
N PRO A 121 -9.81 -17.11 44.24
CA PRO A 121 -11.07 -16.48 43.80
C PRO A 121 -11.54 -15.33 44.71
N GLN A 122 -11.26 -15.40 46.01
CA GLN A 122 -11.59 -14.36 46.98
C GLN A 122 -10.78 -13.07 46.74
N ASP A 123 -9.50 -13.19 46.37
CA ASP A 123 -8.65 -12.03 46.07
C ASP A 123 -9.15 -11.28 44.83
N TRP A 124 -9.59 -12.02 43.80
CA TRP A 124 -10.22 -11.44 42.62
C TRP A 124 -11.53 -10.73 42.94
N PHE A 125 -12.40 -11.36 43.75
CA PHE A 125 -13.66 -10.77 44.19
C PHE A 125 -13.43 -9.42 44.91
N TRP A 126 -12.49 -9.38 45.86
CA TRP A 126 -12.19 -8.16 46.62
C TRP A 126 -11.59 -7.06 45.76
N LEU A 127 -10.72 -7.41 44.81
CA LEU A 127 -10.16 -6.45 43.85
C LEU A 127 -11.25 -5.78 43.01
N ILE A 128 -12.15 -6.58 42.46
CA ILE A 128 -13.25 -6.08 41.62
C ILE A 128 -14.18 -5.18 42.45
N GLY A 129 -14.56 -5.61 43.65
CA GLY A 129 -15.38 -4.82 44.57
C GLY A 129 -14.74 -3.49 44.95
N TYR A 130 -13.43 -3.48 45.21
CA TYR A 130 -12.68 -2.27 45.51
C TYR A 130 -12.68 -1.28 44.34
N LEU A 131 -12.39 -1.74 43.12
CA LEU A 131 -12.37 -0.90 41.92
C LEU A 131 -13.77 -0.36 41.57
N ALA A 132 -14.80 -1.20 41.69
CA ALA A 132 -16.18 -0.79 41.48
C ALA A 132 -16.62 0.26 42.52
N GLY A 133 -16.21 0.08 43.78
CA GLY A 133 -16.44 1.06 44.85
C GLY A 133 -15.78 2.42 44.57
N LYS A 134 -14.57 2.43 43.98
CA LYS A 134 -13.92 3.68 43.54
C LYS A 134 -14.66 4.35 42.40
N SER A 135 -15.22 3.58 41.47
CA SER A 135 -16.07 4.12 40.40
C SER A 135 -17.32 4.80 40.98
N LEU A 136 -18.05 4.11 41.85
CA LEU A 136 -19.21 4.66 42.55
C LEU A 136 -18.87 5.95 43.31
N ALA A 137 -17.78 5.93 44.08
CA ALA A 137 -17.34 7.10 44.84
C ALA A 137 -16.98 8.28 43.93
N ALA A 138 -16.40 8.04 42.76
CA ALA A 138 -16.08 9.09 41.80
C ALA A 138 -17.35 9.71 41.19
N PHE A 139 -18.35 8.90 40.82
CA PHE A 139 -19.63 9.41 40.32
C PHE A 139 -20.41 10.20 41.37
N ILE A 140 -20.44 9.74 42.63
CA ILE A 140 -21.07 10.48 43.74
C ILE A 140 -20.43 11.88 43.90
N ARG A 141 -19.13 12.01 43.63
CA ARG A 141 -18.39 13.28 43.69
C ARG A 141 -18.48 14.12 42.41
N GLY A 142 -19.21 13.65 41.40
CA GLY A 142 -19.31 14.31 40.10
C GLY A 142 -18.08 14.17 39.19
N ASP A 143 -17.11 13.32 39.54
CA ASP A 143 -15.91 13.07 38.73
C ASP A 143 -16.20 11.96 37.71
N GLN A 144 -16.89 12.35 36.63
CA GLN A 144 -17.32 11.45 35.55
C GLN A 144 -16.13 10.71 34.91
N GLY A 145 -15.02 11.40 34.67
CA GLY A 145 -13.83 10.83 34.04
C GLY A 145 -13.21 9.71 34.88
N LYS A 146 -13.04 9.92 36.20
CA LYS A 146 -12.56 8.85 37.09
C LYS A 146 -13.58 7.74 37.30
N GLY A 147 -14.87 8.08 37.31
CA GLY A 147 -15.96 7.11 37.35
C GLY A 147 -15.85 6.10 36.20
N LEU A 148 -15.80 6.61 34.97
CA LEU A 148 -15.64 5.81 33.75
C LEU A 148 -14.32 5.03 33.72
N HIS A 149 -13.21 5.67 34.11
CA HIS A 149 -11.91 4.98 34.21
C HIS A 149 -11.96 3.78 35.17
N HIS A 150 -12.59 3.92 36.34
CA HIS A 150 -12.71 2.81 37.29
C HIS A 150 -13.68 1.71 36.84
N ILE A 151 -14.71 2.02 36.03
CA ILE A 151 -15.51 0.98 35.35
C ILE A 151 -14.60 0.14 34.45
N ILE A 152 -13.76 0.80 33.64
CA ILE A 152 -12.80 0.14 32.76
C ILE A 152 -11.81 -0.71 33.58
N SER A 153 -11.25 -0.17 34.67
CA SER A 153 -10.33 -0.93 35.54
C SER A 153 -11.00 -2.15 36.18
N SER A 154 -12.28 -2.07 36.58
CA SER A 154 -13.04 -3.21 37.11
C SER A 154 -13.26 -4.29 36.06
N ALA A 155 -13.64 -3.92 34.83
CA ALA A 155 -13.84 -4.86 33.74
C ALA A 155 -12.52 -5.51 33.27
N ALA A 156 -11.41 -4.76 33.31
CA ALA A 156 -10.08 -5.30 33.08
C ALA A 156 -9.69 -6.36 34.12
N ALA A 157 -10.01 -6.15 35.40
CA ALA A 157 -9.78 -7.14 36.44
C ALA A 157 -10.62 -8.41 36.23
N LEU A 158 -11.86 -8.29 35.78
CA LEU A 158 -12.71 -9.43 35.39
C LEU A 158 -12.13 -10.21 34.21
N LEU A 159 -11.62 -9.52 33.18
CA LEU A 159 -10.98 -10.17 32.02
C LEU A 159 -9.73 -10.96 32.44
N ASN A 160 -8.89 -10.39 33.31
CA ASN A 160 -7.72 -11.08 33.84
C ASN A 160 -8.10 -12.26 34.74
N TRP A 161 -9.15 -12.14 35.57
CA TRP A 161 -9.66 -13.26 36.36
C TRP A 161 -10.19 -14.40 35.47
N HIS A 162 -10.95 -14.09 34.42
CA HIS A 162 -11.42 -15.09 33.46
C HIS A 162 -10.26 -15.86 32.82
N ARG A 163 -9.22 -15.16 32.35
CA ARG A 163 -8.00 -15.77 31.79
C ARG A 163 -7.29 -16.67 32.80
N HIS A 164 -7.19 -16.21 34.05
CA HIS A 164 -6.64 -17.01 35.15
C HIS A 164 -7.45 -18.29 35.40
N ALA A 165 -8.79 -18.19 35.49
CA ALA A 165 -9.67 -19.32 35.80
C ALA A 165 -9.76 -20.36 34.67
N THR A 166 -9.65 -19.91 33.42
CA THR A 166 -9.71 -20.79 32.23
C THR A 166 -8.37 -21.42 31.87
N GLY A 167 -7.28 -20.99 32.53
CA GLY A 167 -5.94 -21.38 32.13
C GLY A 167 -5.57 -20.89 30.74
N GLU A 168 -6.31 -19.91 30.20
CA GLU A 168 -5.97 -19.19 28.96
C GLU A 168 -4.79 -18.27 29.28
N ALA A 169 -3.64 -18.93 29.47
CA ALA A 169 -2.38 -18.28 29.66
C ALA A 169 -1.94 -17.73 28.30
N THR A 170 -2.04 -16.41 28.12
CA THR A 170 -1.17 -15.66 27.20
C THR A 170 0.26 -15.65 27.75
N ALA A 171 0.79 -16.81 28.16
CA ALA A 171 2.13 -16.91 28.67
C ALA A 171 3.08 -16.77 27.48
N MET A 172 3.59 -15.54 27.33
CA MET A 172 5.02 -15.38 27.11
C MET A 172 5.74 -16.33 28.09
N ARG A 173 6.45 -17.34 27.57
CA ARG A 173 7.25 -18.29 28.36
C ARG A 173 8.72 -17.86 28.34
N PRO A 174 9.31 -17.51 29.50
CA PRO A 174 10.75 -17.66 29.68
C PRO A 174 11.06 -18.54 30.92
N GLY A 175 11.70 -19.70 30.70
CA GLY A 175 12.60 -20.32 31.70
C GLY A 175 12.11 -21.44 32.63
N ILE A 176 11.38 -22.47 32.16
CA ILE A 176 11.29 -23.76 32.88
C ILE A 176 11.31 -24.93 31.88
N GLU A 177 12.26 -25.85 32.05
CA GLU A 177 12.39 -27.11 31.30
C GLU A 177 11.25 -28.08 31.63
N ALA A 178 10.95 -28.99 30.69
CA ALA A 178 9.95 -30.04 30.88
C ALA A 178 10.34 -30.95 32.07
N PRO A 179 9.38 -31.46 32.85
CA PRO A 179 9.69 -32.41 33.92
C PRO A 179 10.20 -33.72 33.32
N GLU A 180 11.31 -34.24 33.86
CA GLU A 180 11.83 -35.57 33.51
C GLU A 180 10.78 -36.65 33.84
N GLU A 181 10.57 -37.56 32.88
CA GLU A 181 9.70 -38.72 33.06
C GLU A 181 10.22 -39.59 34.20
N VAL A 182 9.47 -39.67 35.30
CA VAL A 182 9.69 -40.68 36.32
C VAL A 182 9.21 -42.01 35.75
N THR A 183 10.16 -42.82 35.27
CA THR A 183 9.89 -44.22 34.92
C THR A 183 9.69 -44.98 36.24
N GLN A 184 8.51 -45.61 36.41
CA GLN A 184 8.25 -46.54 37.51
C GLN A 184 8.98 -47.86 37.30
#